data_AF-A0A5M4D670-F1
#
_entry.id   AF-A0A5M4D670-F1
#
_cell.length_a   1.000
_cell.length_b   1.000
_cell.length_c   1.000
_cell.angle_alpha   90.00
_cell.angle_beta   90.00
_cell.angle_gamma   90.00
#
_symmetry.space_group_name_H-M   'P 1'
#
loop_
_entity.id
_entity.type
_entity.pdbx_description
1 polymer ?
#
loop_
_entity_poly.entity_id
_entity_poly.type
_entity_poly.pdbx_seq_one_letter_code
_entity_poly.pdbx_strand_id
1 'polypeptide(L)'
;MTYHLCVLIPLGTEQTTRRSPVLTGAILALTVLTHLFVYTLARADPDLHARIFDLFKLTPPPGFRWWGLFTCTLLHANWVHLAGNMFFFWTFAPAIEDRFGRLGFLTFYLAGAAASSGAHALFESAPAIGASGAVAAVTGAYLVLFPFTRVRCLWLFGVTIIHPPAWWLIGLGIGWNIIARGLGADQGVAHVAHLSGYAFGVAVPMMLLWANVFSRQPYDLFTFFRQARRRRQLRAATSGQNAITLPERAAARPHDHTLDAISAARARVSGFISQRRLPEAADAYLDFTTAYAHRPDLLTLARNAQYEIATWFYRQARYADAAVAFARFLDVYPNDREADAIRMLLARTYLTRLDRPADAEQLLTRLSEQSNDDDLRTLAREELSHLQRTEE
;
A
#
# COMPACT_ATOMS: atom_id res chain seq x y z
N MET A 1 25.98 26.55 11.09
CA MET A 1 24.87 25.59 11.23
C MET A 1 24.35 25.24 9.85
N THR A 2 24.88 24.17 9.28
CA THR A 2 24.50 23.65 7.96
C THR A 2 23.18 22.89 8.12
N TYR A 3 22.06 23.59 8.02
CA TYR A 3 20.80 22.92 7.74
C TYR A 3 20.90 22.45 6.30
N HIS A 4 21.30 21.20 6.09
CA HIS A 4 21.28 20.58 4.78
C HIS A 4 19.84 20.60 4.30
N LEU A 5 19.51 21.63 3.50
CA LEU A 5 18.28 21.71 2.74
C LEU A 5 18.13 20.35 2.05
N CYS A 6 17.10 19.60 2.43
CA CYS A 6 16.87 18.32 1.80
C CYS A 6 16.64 18.63 0.32
N VAL A 7 17.60 18.24 -0.51
CA VAL A 7 17.60 18.48 -1.95
C VAL A 7 16.32 17.93 -2.59
N LEU A 8 15.72 16.94 -1.94
CA LEU A 8 14.46 16.30 -2.30
C LEU A 8 13.44 16.52 -1.18
N ILE A 9 12.45 17.38 -1.43
CA ILE A 9 11.32 17.55 -0.51
C ILE A 9 10.23 16.57 -0.92
N PRO A 10 9.89 15.57 -0.07
CA PRO A 10 8.80 14.66 -0.38
C PRO A 10 7.46 15.40 -0.23
N LEU A 11 6.62 15.31 -1.27
CA LEU A 11 5.32 15.96 -1.37
C LEU A 11 4.15 14.98 -1.19
N GLY A 12 4.40 13.69 -1.37
CA GLY A 12 3.39 12.64 -1.31
C GLY A 12 3.87 11.36 -1.97
N THR A 13 3.03 10.32 -1.96
CA THR A 13 3.36 9.02 -2.56
C THR A 13 2.27 8.57 -3.51
N GLU A 14 2.59 7.64 -4.40
CA GLU A 14 1.59 7.02 -5.29
C GLU A 14 0.69 6.00 -4.56
N GLN A 15 0.91 5.76 -3.26
CA GLN A 15 -0.01 4.91 -2.50
C GLN A 15 -1.34 5.62 -2.25
N THR A 16 -2.43 4.95 -2.62
CA THR A 16 -3.79 5.39 -2.30
C THR A 16 -4.20 4.87 -0.93
N THR A 17 -4.75 5.76 -0.09
CA THR A 17 -5.26 5.41 1.24
C THR A 17 -6.75 5.12 1.17
N ARG A 18 -7.21 4.04 1.80
CA ARG A 18 -8.65 3.71 1.87
C ARG A 18 -9.39 4.52 2.94
N ARG A 19 -8.71 4.85 4.03
CA ARG A 19 -9.23 5.64 5.15
C ARG A 19 -8.65 7.05 5.13
N SER A 20 -9.42 8.01 5.64
CA SER A 20 -8.91 9.37 5.87
C SER A 20 -7.84 9.36 6.98
N PRO A 21 -6.70 10.06 6.80
CA PRO A 21 -5.57 10.05 7.73
C PRO A 21 -5.78 11.03 8.89
N VAL A 22 -6.78 10.76 9.73
CA VAL A 22 -7.22 11.65 10.81
C VAL A 22 -6.13 11.84 11.85
N LEU A 23 -5.44 10.77 12.27
CA LEU A 23 -4.40 10.89 13.29
C LEU A 23 -3.14 11.53 12.76
N THR A 24 -2.79 11.28 11.51
CA THR A 24 -1.70 11.99 10.82
C THR A 24 -1.98 13.49 10.83
N GLY A 25 -3.20 13.90 10.46
CA GLY A 25 -3.62 15.30 10.53
C GLY A 25 -3.58 15.86 11.95
N ALA A 26 -4.06 15.10 12.95
CA ALA A 26 -4.08 15.52 14.34
C ALA A 26 -2.67 15.70 14.94
N ILE A 27 -1.76 14.75 14.69
CA ILE A 27 -0.36 14.84 15.16
C ILE A 27 0.36 16.01 14.49
N LEU A 28 0.16 16.20 13.18
CA LEU A 28 0.71 17.33 12.45
C LEU A 28 0.21 18.65 13.05
N ALA A 29 -1.11 18.79 13.21
CA ALA A 29 -1.72 19.99 13.78
C ALA A 29 -1.20 20.26 15.20
N LEU A 30 -1.17 19.25 16.07
CA LEU A 30 -0.64 19.37 17.42
C LEU A 30 0.82 19.84 17.43
N THR A 31 1.65 19.28 16.55
CA THR A 31 3.07 19.64 16.45
C THR A 31 3.25 21.08 15.96
N VAL A 32 2.50 21.49 14.95
CA VAL A 32 2.54 22.87 14.42
C VAL A 32 2.03 23.87 15.45
N LEU A 33 0.90 23.58 16.11
CA LEU A 33 0.34 24.43 17.16
C LEU A 33 1.28 24.55 18.36
N THR A 34 1.94 23.46 18.76
CA THR A 34 2.95 23.49 19.82
C THR A 34 4.14 24.37 19.42
N HIS A 35 4.62 24.25 18.18
CA HIS A 35 5.72 25.10 17.71
C HIS A 35 5.31 26.57 17.67
N LEU A 36 4.10 26.89 17.19
CA LEU A 36 3.56 28.25 17.20
C LEU A 36 3.51 28.81 18.62
N PHE A 37 2.99 28.05 19.57
CA PHE A 37 2.92 28.44 20.99
C PHE A 37 4.31 28.71 21.58
N VAL A 38 5.27 27.79 21.38
CA VAL A 38 6.65 27.96 21.87
C VAL A 38 7.33 29.17 21.21
N TYR A 39 7.09 29.38 19.92
CA TYR A 39 7.65 30.50 19.16
C TYR A 39 7.11 31.88 19.57
N THR A 40 5.81 31.97 19.89
CA THR A 40 5.21 33.20 20.43
C THR A 40 5.67 33.45 21.86
N LEU A 41 5.70 32.41 22.69
CA LEU A 41 6.18 32.49 24.05
C LEU A 41 7.63 32.95 24.14
N ALA A 42 8.51 32.45 23.25
CA ALA A 42 9.92 32.88 23.18
C ALA A 42 10.10 34.40 22.99
N ARG A 43 9.11 35.08 22.39
CA ARG A 43 9.12 36.53 22.19
C ARG A 43 8.45 37.31 23.32
N ALA A 44 7.42 36.71 23.92
CA ALA A 44 6.65 37.35 24.97
C ALA A 44 7.35 37.25 26.35
N ASP A 45 7.89 36.07 26.67
CA ASP A 45 8.56 35.78 27.94
C ASP A 45 9.68 34.74 27.72
N PRO A 46 10.93 35.21 27.46
CA PRO A 46 12.07 34.33 27.20
C PRO A 46 12.41 33.38 28.37
N ASP A 47 12.18 33.81 29.62
CA ASP A 47 12.48 33.02 30.81
C ASP A 47 11.47 31.88 30.99
N LEU A 48 10.18 32.17 30.79
CA LEU A 48 9.13 31.16 30.79
C LEU A 48 9.30 30.19 29.62
N HIS A 49 9.66 30.70 28.43
CA HIS A 49 10.03 29.86 27.30
C HIS A 49 11.15 28.89 27.66
N ALA A 50 12.26 29.38 28.24
CA ALA A 50 13.39 28.54 28.62
C ALA A 50 12.99 27.44 29.62
N ARG A 51 12.16 27.78 30.62
CA ARG A 51 11.64 26.81 31.61
C ARG A 51 10.74 25.73 30.96
N ILE A 52 9.80 26.14 30.11
CA ILE A 52 8.90 25.20 29.41
C ILE A 52 9.70 24.31 28.46
N PHE A 53 10.63 24.89 27.71
CA PHE A 53 11.47 24.15 26.78
C PHE A 53 12.33 23.12 27.50
N ASP A 54 12.92 23.47 28.66
CA ASP A 54 13.67 22.53 29.51
C ASP A 54 12.77 21.44 30.12
N LEU A 55 11.51 21.76 30.44
CA LEU A 55 10.56 20.79 30.98
C LEU A 55 10.18 19.68 30.01
N PHE A 56 10.06 20.03 28.72
CA PHE A 56 9.50 19.14 27.69
C PHE A 56 10.52 18.56 26.70
N LYS A 57 11.74 19.08 26.64
CA LYS A 57 12.84 18.45 25.88
C LYS A 57 13.23 17.12 26.51
N LEU A 58 13.85 16.25 25.72
CA LEU A 58 14.49 15.06 26.26
C LEU A 58 15.84 15.46 26.84
N THR A 59 16.03 15.22 28.13
CA THR A 59 17.33 15.39 28.81
C THR A 59 17.84 14.01 29.22
N PRO A 60 19.04 13.58 28.77
CA PRO A 60 19.66 12.34 29.22
C PRO A 60 19.96 12.33 30.73
N PRO A 61 20.26 11.16 31.34
CA PRO A 61 20.69 11.09 32.74
C PRO A 61 21.85 12.06 33.05
N PRO A 62 21.85 12.71 34.23
CA PRO A 62 20.98 12.46 35.39
C PRO A 62 19.62 13.20 35.35
N GLY A 63 19.39 14.09 34.38
CA GLY A 63 18.17 14.93 34.30
C GLY A 63 16.97 14.26 33.62
N PHE A 64 16.92 12.93 33.58
CA PHE A 64 15.94 12.18 32.79
C PHE A 64 14.52 12.31 33.33
N ARG A 65 13.59 12.58 32.41
CA ARG A 65 12.14 12.68 32.66
C ARG A 65 11.41 11.79 31.65
N TRP A 66 10.59 10.86 32.14
CA TRP A 66 9.96 9.86 31.29
C TRP A 66 9.03 10.45 30.24
N TRP A 67 8.34 11.56 30.54
CA TRP A 67 7.48 12.24 29.56
C TRP A 67 8.28 12.86 28.41
N GLY A 68 9.55 13.19 28.65
CA GLY A 68 10.49 13.68 27.65
C GLY A 68 10.67 12.72 26.47
N LEU A 69 10.40 11.42 26.66
CA LEU A 69 10.40 10.43 25.58
C LEU A 69 9.38 10.73 24.47
N PHE A 70 8.29 11.42 24.84
CA PHE A 70 7.16 11.73 23.96
C PHE A 70 7.08 13.22 23.67
N THR A 71 7.25 14.07 24.69
CA THR A 71 7.03 15.52 24.53
C THR A 71 8.12 16.17 23.71
N CYS A 72 9.33 15.62 23.67
CA CYS A 72 10.41 16.14 22.84
C CYS A 72 10.07 16.12 21.35
N THR A 73 9.18 15.22 20.90
CA THR A 73 8.79 15.12 19.49
C THR A 73 7.99 16.33 19.02
N LEU A 74 7.40 17.10 19.94
CA LEU A 74 6.61 18.29 19.62
C LEU A 74 7.48 19.56 19.52
N LEU A 75 8.65 19.56 20.16
CA LEU A 75 9.56 20.71 20.18
C LEU A 75 10.46 20.72 18.94
N HIS A 76 10.67 21.89 18.35
CA HIS A 76 11.53 22.07 17.18
C HIS A 76 12.38 23.33 17.33
N ALA A 77 13.64 23.25 16.92
CA ALA A 77 14.61 24.36 17.05
C ALA A 77 14.22 25.59 16.21
N ASN A 78 13.60 25.39 15.05
CA ASN A 78 13.23 26.44 14.11
C ASN A 78 12.23 25.90 13.07
N TRP A 79 11.73 26.81 12.22
CA TRP A 79 10.79 26.53 11.14
C TRP A 79 11.29 25.51 10.12
N VAL A 80 12.58 25.53 9.78
CA VAL A 80 13.16 24.58 8.80
C VAL A 80 13.19 23.17 9.38
N HIS A 81 13.55 23.02 10.66
CA HIS A 81 13.52 21.74 11.36
C HIS A 81 12.09 21.20 11.46
N LEU A 82 11.10 22.04 11.80
CA LEU A 82 9.69 21.65 11.79
C LEU A 82 9.22 21.22 10.39
N ALA A 83 9.47 22.05 9.38
CA ALA A 83 9.04 21.79 8.01
C ALA A 83 9.62 20.48 7.48
N GLY A 84 10.92 20.25 7.68
CA GLY A 84 11.58 19.00 7.30
C GLY A 84 10.90 17.76 7.90
N ASN A 85 10.65 17.77 9.21
CA ASN A 85 9.96 16.66 9.88
C ASN A 85 8.54 16.47 9.36
N MET A 86 7.77 17.56 9.21
CA MET A 86 6.37 17.47 8.83
C MET A 86 6.16 17.12 7.35
N PHE A 87 7.06 17.50 6.44
CA PHE A 87 7.00 17.04 5.04
C PHE A 87 7.20 15.53 4.93
N PHE A 88 8.20 14.99 5.63
CA PHE A 88 8.41 13.54 5.69
C PHE A 88 7.23 12.84 6.38
N PHE A 89 6.80 13.35 7.54
CA PHE A 89 5.66 12.78 8.26
C PHE A 89 4.41 12.73 7.38
N TRP A 90 4.00 13.86 6.80
CA TRP A 90 2.81 13.95 5.95
C TRP A 90 2.90 13.07 4.69
N THR A 91 4.09 12.91 4.13
CA THR A 91 4.29 12.05 2.95
C THR A 91 4.02 10.58 3.27
N PHE A 92 4.58 10.08 4.38
CA PHE A 92 4.64 8.64 4.63
C PHE A 92 3.57 8.15 5.62
N ALA A 93 3.21 8.95 6.62
CA ALA A 93 2.29 8.57 7.69
C ALA A 93 0.89 8.15 7.21
N PRO A 94 0.24 8.80 6.22
CA PRO A 94 -1.12 8.43 5.81
C PRO A 94 -1.24 6.96 5.38
N ALA A 95 -0.25 6.45 4.63
CA ALA A 95 -0.24 5.06 4.19
C ALA A 95 -0.02 4.08 5.36
N ILE A 96 0.77 4.48 6.36
CA ILE A 96 0.97 3.68 7.58
C ILE A 96 -0.29 3.70 8.45
N GLU A 97 -0.95 4.85 8.59
CA GLU A 97 -2.23 4.96 9.30
C GLU A 97 -3.32 4.10 8.67
N ASP A 98 -3.44 4.12 7.34
CA ASP A 98 -4.39 3.28 6.62
C ASP A 98 -4.11 1.78 6.86
N ARG A 99 -2.82 1.40 6.84
CA ARG A 99 -2.38 0.02 6.99
C ARG A 99 -2.51 -0.53 8.41
N PHE A 100 -2.15 0.27 9.42
CA PHE A 100 -2.22 -0.11 10.83
C PHE A 100 -3.62 0.13 11.43
N GLY A 101 -4.45 0.94 10.78
CA GLY A 101 -5.63 1.53 11.40
C GLY A 101 -5.27 2.58 12.45
N ARG A 102 -6.27 3.34 12.91
CA ARG A 102 -6.05 4.50 13.77
C ARG A 102 -5.33 4.14 15.09
N LEU A 103 -5.89 3.21 15.87
CA LEU A 103 -5.30 2.83 17.15
C LEU A 103 -3.92 2.18 16.99
N GLY A 104 -3.75 1.31 15.98
CA GLY A 104 -2.47 0.69 15.67
C GLY A 104 -1.41 1.71 15.27
N PHE A 105 -1.78 2.73 14.50
CA PHE A 105 -0.87 3.80 14.11
C PHE A 105 -0.48 4.69 15.28
N LEU A 106 -1.43 5.09 16.13
CA LEU A 106 -1.12 5.92 17.30
C LEU A 106 -0.15 5.20 18.25
N THR A 107 -0.43 3.94 18.55
CA THR A 107 0.42 3.12 19.42
C THR A 107 1.79 2.89 18.80
N PHE A 108 1.87 2.60 17.50
CA PHE A 108 3.12 2.49 16.77
C PHE A 108 3.93 3.79 16.78
N TYR A 109 3.30 4.94 16.55
CA TYR A 109 3.97 6.25 16.55
C TYR A 109 4.55 6.58 17.92
N LEU A 110 3.76 6.41 18.99
CA LEU A 110 4.20 6.66 20.37
C LEU A 110 5.30 5.69 20.80
N ALA A 111 5.19 4.41 20.45
CA ALA A 111 6.23 3.43 20.73
C ALA A 111 7.53 3.73 19.96
N GLY A 112 7.43 4.17 18.70
CA GLY A 112 8.59 4.62 17.92
C GLY A 112 9.25 5.86 18.49
N ALA A 113 8.46 6.83 18.98
CA ALA A 113 8.97 7.99 19.72
C ALA A 113 9.72 7.54 20.99
N ALA A 114 9.11 6.68 21.81
CA ALA A 114 9.74 6.19 23.04
C ALA A 114 11.02 5.38 22.77
N ALA A 115 11.02 4.51 21.75
CA ALA A 115 12.18 3.71 21.38
C ALA A 115 13.35 4.59 20.90
N SER A 116 13.07 5.56 20.04
CA SER A 116 14.09 6.45 19.49
C SER A 116 14.66 7.42 20.53
N SER A 117 13.79 8.10 21.27
CA SER A 117 14.16 8.98 22.38
C SER A 117 14.87 8.21 23.50
N GLY A 118 14.40 7.01 23.84
CA GLY A 118 15.01 6.17 24.87
C GLY A 118 16.42 5.75 24.49
N ALA A 119 16.63 5.31 23.25
CA ALA A 119 17.96 5.00 22.74
C ALA A 119 18.88 6.23 22.77
N HIS A 120 18.39 7.40 22.34
CA HIS A 120 19.17 8.64 22.43
C HIS A 120 19.59 8.96 23.86
N ALA A 121 18.67 8.91 24.82
CA ALA A 121 18.97 9.17 26.23
C ALA A 121 19.96 8.17 26.86
N LEU A 122 20.07 6.96 26.32
CA LEU A 122 21.00 5.94 26.81
C LEU A 122 22.42 6.09 26.23
N PHE A 123 22.55 6.56 25.00
CA PHE A 123 23.83 6.57 24.28
C PHE A 123 24.41 7.97 24.03
N GLU A 124 23.64 9.03 24.26
CA GLU A 124 24.06 10.41 24.04
C GLU A 124 23.83 11.24 25.31
N SER A 125 24.73 12.18 25.57
CA SER A 125 24.64 13.10 26.72
C SER A 125 23.93 14.41 26.39
N ALA A 126 23.81 14.74 25.11
CA ALA A 126 23.17 15.96 24.63
C ALA A 126 21.63 15.85 24.68
N PRO A 127 20.92 16.90 25.12
CA PRO A 127 19.47 16.97 25.02
C PRO A 127 18.96 16.81 23.58
N ALA A 128 17.75 16.28 23.43
CA ALA A 128 17.11 16.12 22.12
C ALA A 128 15.72 16.75 22.05
N ILE A 129 15.39 17.20 20.85
CA ILE A 129 14.09 17.74 20.43
C ILE A 129 13.84 17.33 18.98
N GLY A 130 12.58 17.29 18.58
CA GLY A 130 12.16 17.07 17.20
C GLY A 130 11.46 15.73 17.02
N ALA A 131 10.50 15.69 16.08
CA ALA A 131 9.75 14.48 15.75
C ALA A 131 10.56 13.44 14.97
N SER A 132 11.80 13.75 14.59
CA SER A 132 12.56 13.03 13.57
C SER A 132 12.80 11.56 13.90
N GLY A 133 12.97 11.17 15.17
CA GLY A 133 13.05 9.76 15.59
C GLY A 133 11.74 8.98 15.37
N ALA A 134 10.60 9.59 15.71
CA ALA A 134 9.28 9.01 15.44
C ALA A 134 8.97 8.98 13.94
N VAL A 135 9.36 10.01 13.19
CA VAL A 135 9.26 10.04 11.72
C VAL A 135 10.17 8.99 11.07
N ALA A 136 11.36 8.74 11.63
CA ALA A 136 12.24 7.65 11.23
C ALA A 136 11.58 6.27 11.43
N ALA A 137 10.81 6.09 12.50
CA ALA A 137 10.00 4.88 12.67
C ALA A 137 8.90 4.75 11.60
N VAL A 138 8.15 5.81 11.32
CA VAL A 138 7.11 5.81 10.27
C VAL A 138 7.71 5.52 8.88
N THR A 139 8.81 6.16 8.55
CA THR A 139 9.50 5.95 7.26
C THR A 139 10.16 4.56 7.18
N GLY A 140 10.72 4.05 8.28
CA GLY A 140 11.19 2.67 8.37
C GLY A 140 10.07 1.65 8.13
N ALA A 141 8.86 1.91 8.65
CA ALA A 141 7.71 1.07 8.38
C ALA A 141 7.26 1.15 6.92
N TYR A 142 7.31 2.35 6.33
CA TYR A 142 7.03 2.55 4.93
C TYR A 142 8.00 1.79 4.02
N LEU A 143 9.30 1.78 4.36
CA LEU A 143 10.31 1.02 3.64
C LEU A 143 10.00 -0.48 3.59
N VAL A 144 9.41 -1.03 4.66
CA VAL A 144 9.02 -2.44 4.73
C VAL A 144 7.76 -2.73 3.92
N LEU A 145 6.75 -1.89 4.07
CA LEU A 145 5.40 -2.14 3.55
C LEU A 145 5.24 -1.72 2.09
N PHE A 146 5.93 -0.65 1.68
CA PHE A 146 5.80 -0.01 0.37
C PHE A 146 7.15 0.37 -0.26
N PRO A 147 8.19 -0.51 -0.25
CA PRO A 147 9.55 -0.20 -0.70
C PRO A 147 9.64 0.36 -2.13
N PHE A 148 8.78 -0.09 -3.04
CA PHE A 148 8.86 0.25 -4.46
C PHE A 148 7.87 1.33 -4.88
N THR A 149 7.03 1.82 -3.97
CA THR A 149 6.15 2.93 -4.27
C THR A 149 6.99 4.15 -4.61
N ARG A 150 6.62 4.87 -5.68
CA ARG A 150 7.27 6.11 -6.03
C ARG A 150 6.80 7.24 -5.12
N VAL A 151 7.77 8.00 -4.64
CA VAL A 151 7.57 9.19 -3.83
C VAL A 151 7.67 10.39 -4.74
N ARG A 152 6.66 11.26 -4.74
CA ARG A 152 6.68 12.53 -5.46
C ARG A 152 7.58 13.48 -4.70
N CYS A 153 8.76 13.79 -5.24
CA CYS A 153 9.72 14.67 -4.61
C CYS A 153 9.94 15.93 -5.44
N LEU A 154 9.88 17.10 -4.81
CA LEU A 154 10.39 18.34 -5.38
C LEU A 154 11.92 18.34 -5.28
N TRP A 155 12.58 18.37 -6.42
CA TRP A 155 14.03 18.50 -6.50
C TRP A 155 14.43 19.98 -6.61
N LEU A 156 15.03 20.52 -5.54
CA LEU A 156 15.30 21.96 -5.42
C LEU A 156 16.38 22.47 -6.38
N PHE A 157 17.37 21.64 -6.74
CA PHE A 157 18.46 22.03 -7.66
C PHE A 157 18.06 22.04 -9.14
N GLY A 158 16.93 21.44 -9.48
CA GLY A 158 16.42 21.38 -10.86
C GLY A 158 14.97 21.84 -11.02
N VAL A 159 14.39 22.45 -9.98
CA VAL A 159 12.98 22.90 -9.87
C VAL A 159 12.02 22.00 -10.65
N THR A 160 12.07 20.71 -10.36
CA THR A 160 11.29 19.69 -11.07
C THR A 160 10.80 18.62 -10.11
N ILE A 161 9.78 17.88 -10.51
CA ILE A 161 9.22 16.78 -9.74
C ILE A 161 9.85 15.48 -10.23
N ILE A 162 10.53 14.79 -9.34
CA ILE A 162 11.04 13.44 -9.60
C ILE A 162 10.27 12.41 -8.78
N HIS A 163 10.30 11.16 -9.23
CA HIS A 163 9.52 10.06 -8.66
C HIS A 163 10.42 8.89 -8.21
N PRO A 164 11.39 9.09 -7.29
CA PRO A 164 12.24 8.02 -6.82
C PRO A 164 11.42 6.96 -6.08
N PRO A 165 11.83 5.68 -6.16
CA PRO A 165 11.22 4.64 -5.33
C PRO A 165 11.56 4.87 -3.86
N ALA A 166 10.64 4.55 -2.96
CA ALA A 166 10.77 4.80 -1.52
C ALA A 166 12.03 4.16 -0.92
N TRP A 167 12.42 2.96 -1.37
CA TRP A 167 13.62 2.29 -0.89
C TRP A 167 14.89 3.08 -1.15
N TRP A 168 14.95 3.81 -2.27
CA TRP A 168 16.11 4.62 -2.62
C TRP A 168 16.18 5.86 -1.75
N LEU A 169 15.06 6.58 -1.61
CA LEU A 169 15.00 7.81 -0.81
C LEU A 169 15.26 7.52 0.68
N ILE A 170 14.57 6.53 1.24
CA ILE A 170 14.69 6.17 2.66
C ILE A 170 16.04 5.49 2.93
N GLY A 171 16.49 4.61 2.03
CA GLY A 171 17.77 3.92 2.15
C GLY A 171 18.96 4.88 2.15
N LEU A 172 18.96 5.90 1.29
CA LEU A 172 19.98 6.96 1.31
C LEU A 172 19.93 7.78 2.60
N GLY A 173 18.73 8.08 3.12
CA GLY A 173 18.56 8.76 4.41
C GLY A 173 19.16 7.96 5.58
N ILE A 174 18.93 6.64 5.62
CA ILE A 174 19.54 5.74 6.61
C ILE A 174 21.07 5.73 6.44
N GLY A 175 21.55 5.53 5.21
CA GLY A 175 22.99 5.50 4.91
C GLY A 175 23.70 6.80 5.30
N TRP A 176 23.09 7.95 5.05
CA TRP A 176 23.61 9.25 5.47
C TRP A 176 23.74 9.36 6.99
N ASN A 177 22.74 8.91 7.76
CA ASN A 177 22.81 8.93 9.23
C ASN A 177 23.94 8.04 9.77
N ILE A 178 24.22 6.90 9.12
CA ILE A 178 25.34 6.02 9.50
C ILE A 178 26.68 6.71 9.20
N ILE A 179 26.84 7.27 8.00
CA ILE A 179 28.07 7.94 7.56
C ILE A 179 28.35 9.17 8.41
N ALA A 180 27.37 10.04 8.61
CA ALA A 180 27.51 11.25 9.40
C ALA A 180 27.94 10.95 10.84
N ARG A 181 27.33 9.92 11.47
CA ARG A 181 27.73 9.45 12.80
C ARG A 181 29.17 8.90 12.84
N GLY A 182 29.57 8.15 11.81
CA GLY A 182 30.91 7.58 11.71
C GLY A 182 32.01 8.61 11.46
N LEU A 183 31.69 9.70 10.75
CA LEU A 183 32.60 10.81 10.48
C LEU A 183 32.63 11.86 11.61
N GLY A 184 31.78 11.72 12.64
CA GLY A 184 31.62 12.73 13.69
C GLY A 184 31.07 14.07 13.18
N ALA A 185 30.45 14.07 11.99
CA ALA A 185 29.81 15.24 11.42
C ALA A 185 28.49 15.56 12.15
N ASP A 186 28.10 16.83 12.20
CA ASP A 186 26.80 17.31 12.71
C ASP A 186 26.46 16.93 14.17
N GLN A 187 27.25 17.39 15.14
CA GLN A 187 26.97 17.26 16.59
C GLN A 187 25.59 17.82 17.05
N GLY A 188 24.88 18.56 16.18
CA GLY A 188 23.53 19.07 16.43
C GLY A 188 22.39 18.16 15.97
N VAL A 189 22.69 17.00 15.37
CA VAL A 189 21.69 16.05 14.83
C VAL A 189 21.70 14.76 15.66
N ALA A 190 20.52 14.34 16.12
CA ALA A 190 20.33 13.14 16.93
C ALA A 190 20.38 11.85 16.08
N HIS A 191 21.54 11.54 15.50
CA HIS A 191 21.71 10.36 14.63
C HIS A 191 21.32 9.04 15.32
N VAL A 192 21.58 8.90 16.62
CA VAL A 192 21.14 7.72 17.40
C VAL A 192 19.62 7.61 17.43
N ALA A 193 18.90 8.72 17.65
CA ALA A 193 17.44 8.75 17.63
C ALA A 193 16.91 8.33 16.25
N HIS A 194 17.51 8.80 15.16
CA HIS A 194 17.10 8.42 13.81
C HIS A 194 17.33 6.92 13.55
N LEU A 195 18.54 6.41 13.82
CA LEU A 195 18.89 5.01 13.54
C LEU A 195 18.04 4.03 14.36
N SER A 196 17.82 4.32 15.63
CA SER A 196 16.95 3.51 16.50
C SER A 196 15.47 3.61 16.08
N GLY A 197 15.01 4.79 15.66
CA GLY A 197 13.69 4.98 15.04
C GLY A 197 13.52 4.13 13.79
N TYR A 198 14.46 4.16 12.85
CA TYR A 198 14.45 3.31 11.66
C TYR A 198 14.46 1.82 12.03
N ALA A 199 15.29 1.41 12.98
CA ALA A 199 15.37 0.02 13.42
C ALA A 199 14.03 -0.46 13.99
N PHE A 200 13.39 0.32 14.85
CA PHE A 200 12.05 0.04 15.37
C PHE A 200 11.01 -0.04 14.24
N GLY A 201 11.04 0.97 13.36
CA GLY A 201 10.13 1.10 12.22
C GLY A 201 10.24 -0.05 11.22
N VAL A 202 11.42 -0.63 11.05
CA VAL A 202 11.62 -1.83 10.22
C VAL A 202 11.21 -3.09 10.98
N ALA A 203 11.61 -3.23 12.24
CA ALA A 203 11.39 -4.45 13.02
C ALA A 203 9.91 -4.74 13.27
N VAL A 204 9.12 -3.74 13.67
CA VAL A 204 7.71 -3.97 14.05
C VAL A 204 6.85 -4.47 12.87
N PRO A 205 6.80 -3.81 11.71
CA PRO A 205 6.05 -4.32 10.57
C PRO A 205 6.62 -5.64 10.04
N MET A 206 7.93 -5.86 10.12
CA MET A 206 8.52 -7.17 9.80
C MET A 206 7.95 -8.28 10.70
N MET A 207 7.89 -8.05 12.01
CA MET A 207 7.28 -8.97 12.98
C MET A 207 5.79 -9.17 12.73
N LEU A 208 5.04 -8.11 12.44
CA LEU A 208 3.60 -8.19 12.14
C LEU A 208 3.30 -8.95 10.84
N LEU A 209 4.14 -8.80 9.81
CA LEU A 209 4.06 -9.58 8.57
C LEU A 209 4.45 -11.05 8.78
N TRP A 210 5.43 -11.30 9.65
CA TRP A 210 5.85 -12.66 10.01
C TRP A 210 4.75 -13.39 10.79
N ALA A 211 4.13 -12.72 11.76
CA ALA A 211 3.00 -13.22 12.57
C ALA A 211 1.67 -13.28 11.80
N ASN A 212 1.64 -12.89 10.52
CA ASN A 212 0.44 -12.82 9.66
C ASN A 212 -0.69 -11.92 10.22
N VAL A 213 -0.36 -10.94 11.06
CA VAL A 213 -1.32 -9.91 11.51
C VAL A 213 -1.69 -8.99 10.33
N PHE A 214 -0.73 -8.73 9.45
CA PHE A 214 -0.96 -8.05 8.18
C PHE A 214 -1.05 -9.04 7.02
N SER A 215 -2.08 -8.90 6.19
CA SER A 215 -2.19 -9.62 4.92
C SER A 215 -1.06 -9.22 3.99
N ARG A 216 -0.17 -10.15 3.65
CA ARG A 216 0.99 -9.88 2.76
C ARG A 216 0.51 -9.26 1.44
N GLN A 217 1.15 -8.17 1.02
CA GLN A 217 0.83 -7.51 -0.24
C GLN A 217 1.92 -7.78 -1.28
N PRO A 218 1.60 -7.74 -2.59
CA PRO A 218 2.57 -8.06 -3.66
C PRO A 218 3.83 -7.18 -3.65
N TYR A 219 3.78 -6.03 -2.98
CA TYR A 219 4.80 -4.98 -2.99
C TYR A 219 5.65 -4.93 -1.72
N ASP A 220 5.41 -5.82 -0.73
CA ASP A 220 6.16 -5.82 0.52
C ASP A 220 7.60 -6.40 0.35
N LEU A 221 8.49 -6.03 1.28
CA LEU A 221 9.92 -6.43 1.23
C LEU A 221 10.09 -7.96 1.17
N PHE A 222 9.22 -8.73 1.85
CA PHE A 222 9.25 -10.21 1.88
C PHE A 222 8.88 -10.85 0.53
N THR A 223 8.00 -10.22 -0.24
CA THR A 223 7.58 -10.74 -1.54
C THR A 223 8.66 -10.50 -2.60
N PHE A 224 9.40 -9.39 -2.51
CA PHE A 224 10.53 -9.13 -3.38
C PHE A 224 11.71 -10.10 -3.17
N PHE A 225 12.15 -10.37 -1.93
CA PHE A 225 13.25 -11.32 -1.72
C PHE A 225 12.93 -12.73 -2.23
N ARG A 226 11.67 -13.16 -2.10
CA ARG A 226 11.19 -14.42 -2.68
C ARG A 226 11.15 -14.36 -4.20
N GLN A 227 10.68 -13.27 -4.79
CA GLN A 227 10.61 -13.12 -6.25
C GLN A 227 12.00 -12.93 -6.89
N ALA A 228 12.94 -12.25 -6.23
CA ALA A 228 14.33 -12.12 -6.64
C ALA A 228 15.07 -13.46 -6.55
N ARG A 229 14.85 -14.24 -5.49
CA ARG A 229 15.36 -15.62 -5.37
C ARG A 229 14.77 -16.52 -6.47
N ARG A 230 13.46 -16.41 -6.74
CA ARG A 230 12.78 -17.15 -7.82
C ARG A 230 13.28 -16.75 -9.20
N ARG A 231 13.55 -15.46 -9.46
CA ARG A 231 14.17 -14.97 -10.70
C ARG A 231 15.61 -15.44 -10.85
N ARG A 232 16.39 -15.50 -9.77
CA ARG A 232 17.75 -16.08 -9.78
C ARG A 232 17.71 -17.58 -10.06
N GLN A 233 16.77 -18.31 -9.46
CA GLN A 233 16.54 -19.74 -9.73
C GLN A 233 16.10 -19.99 -11.18
N LEU A 234 15.18 -19.18 -11.70
CA LEU A 234 14.77 -19.23 -13.11
C LEU A 234 15.96 -18.94 -14.04
N ARG A 235 16.73 -17.87 -13.80
CA ARG A 235 17.92 -17.54 -14.60
C ARG A 235 18.99 -18.61 -14.53
N ALA A 236 19.22 -19.22 -13.36
CA ALA A 236 20.14 -20.35 -13.22
C ALA A 236 19.64 -21.57 -14.02
N ALA A 237 18.33 -21.86 -13.97
CA ALA A 237 17.71 -22.92 -14.76
C ALA A 237 17.72 -22.63 -16.28
N THR A 238 17.66 -21.36 -16.70
CA THR A 238 17.70 -20.99 -18.13
C THR A 238 19.13 -20.84 -18.67
N SER A 239 20.11 -20.58 -17.79
CA SER A 239 21.52 -20.37 -18.16
C SER A 239 22.32 -21.66 -18.34
N GLY A 240 21.73 -22.84 -18.08
CA GLY A 240 22.37 -24.14 -18.26
C GLY A 240 23.64 -24.37 -17.42
N GLN A 241 23.99 -23.45 -16.53
CA GLN A 241 25.19 -23.51 -15.70
C GLN A 241 24.76 -23.62 -14.24
N ASN A 242 24.99 -24.80 -13.68
CA ASN A 242 24.67 -25.27 -12.33
C ASN A 242 23.23 -25.75 -12.14
N ALA A 243 23.03 -27.03 -12.41
CA ALA A 243 22.00 -27.83 -11.75
C ALA A 243 22.26 -27.79 -10.24
N ILE A 244 21.65 -26.83 -9.55
CA ILE A 244 21.61 -26.82 -8.09
C ILE A 244 20.70 -27.98 -7.69
N THR A 245 21.29 -29.00 -7.08
CA THR A 245 20.57 -30.05 -6.35
C THR A 245 19.66 -29.37 -5.33
N LEU A 246 18.35 -29.37 -5.62
CA LEU A 246 17.36 -28.86 -4.70
C LEU A 246 17.38 -29.74 -3.44
N PRO A 247 17.32 -29.17 -2.22
CA PRO A 247 17.26 -29.98 -1.02
C PRO A 247 16.00 -30.84 -1.04
N GLU A 248 16.22 -32.14 -0.84
CA GLU A 248 15.29 -33.27 -0.81
C GLU A 248 14.26 -33.22 0.35
N ARG A 249 13.80 -32.02 0.71
CA ARG A 249 12.89 -31.78 1.85
C ARG A 249 11.58 -31.12 1.45
N ALA A 250 11.26 -31.10 0.16
CA ALA A 250 9.95 -30.71 -0.37
C ALA A 250 9.13 -31.91 -0.87
N ALA A 251 9.47 -33.13 -0.45
CA ALA A 251 8.61 -34.29 -0.63
C ALA A 251 7.52 -34.31 0.47
N ALA A 252 6.31 -34.67 0.05
CA ALA A 252 5.09 -34.89 0.84
C ALA A 252 4.23 -33.65 1.18
N ARG A 253 3.79 -32.93 0.15
CA ARG A 253 2.34 -32.68 0.02
C ARG A 253 1.89 -33.31 -1.30
N PRO A 254 0.71 -33.93 -1.39
CA PRO A 254 0.21 -34.46 -2.65
C PRO A 254 0.24 -33.33 -3.69
N HIS A 255 1.06 -33.50 -4.73
CA HIS A 255 1.12 -32.53 -5.82
C HIS A 255 -0.15 -32.76 -6.65
N ASP A 256 -1.14 -31.88 -6.50
CA ASP A 256 -2.35 -31.96 -7.30
C ASP A 256 -2.00 -31.52 -8.72
N HIS A 257 -1.63 -32.51 -9.56
CA HIS A 257 -1.31 -32.31 -10.97
C HIS A 257 -2.41 -31.53 -11.72
N THR A 258 -3.65 -31.59 -11.23
CA THR A 258 -4.79 -30.85 -11.77
C THR A 258 -4.65 -29.34 -11.55
N LEU A 259 -4.20 -28.90 -10.37
CA LEU A 259 -4.02 -27.47 -10.06
C LEU A 259 -2.90 -26.85 -10.89
N ASP A 260 -1.84 -27.60 -11.14
CA ASP A 260 -0.74 -27.14 -12.01
C ASP A 260 -1.21 -27.03 -13.47
N ALA A 261 -1.98 -28.00 -13.94
CA ALA A 261 -2.55 -27.99 -15.29
C ALA A 261 -3.56 -26.85 -15.49
N ILE A 262 -4.41 -26.57 -14.50
CA ILE A 262 -5.32 -25.40 -14.48
C ILE A 262 -4.52 -24.09 -14.49
N SER A 263 -3.48 -24.00 -13.67
CA SER A 263 -2.62 -22.81 -13.61
C SER A 263 -1.92 -22.55 -14.95
N ALA A 264 -1.45 -23.60 -15.62
CA ALA A 264 -0.85 -23.54 -16.94
C ALA A 264 -1.86 -23.09 -18.01
N ALA A 265 -3.09 -23.62 -17.98
CA ALA A 265 -4.15 -23.22 -18.89
C ALA A 265 -4.53 -21.73 -18.75
N ARG A 266 -4.69 -21.24 -17.51
CA ARG A 266 -4.93 -19.81 -17.23
C ARG A 266 -3.78 -18.92 -17.72
N ALA A 267 -2.54 -19.38 -17.52
CA ALA A 267 -1.35 -18.66 -18.00
C ALA A 267 -1.30 -18.60 -19.54
N ARG A 268 -1.72 -19.66 -20.23
CA ARG A 268 -1.82 -19.69 -21.70
C ARG A 268 -2.82 -18.65 -22.22
N VAL A 269 -4.02 -18.58 -21.64
CA VAL A 269 -5.03 -17.57 -22.00
C VAL A 269 -4.49 -16.16 -21.76
N SER A 270 -3.93 -15.91 -20.57
CA SER A 270 -3.35 -14.60 -20.21
C SER A 270 -2.16 -14.22 -21.11
N GLY A 271 -1.38 -15.21 -21.55
CA GLY A 271 -0.28 -15.05 -22.48
C GLY A 271 -0.75 -14.53 -23.84
N PHE A 272 -1.79 -15.12 -24.42
CA PHE A 272 -2.35 -14.64 -25.68
C PHE A 272 -2.94 -13.23 -25.57
N ILE A 273 -3.65 -12.93 -24.47
CA ILE A 273 -4.15 -11.57 -24.19
C ILE A 273 -3.00 -10.55 -24.16
N SER A 274 -1.91 -10.86 -23.43
CA SER A 274 -0.75 -9.96 -23.35
C SER A 274 -0.08 -9.69 -24.68
N GLN A 275 -0.17 -10.65 -25.62
CA GLN A 275 0.34 -10.54 -26.99
C GLN A 275 -0.67 -9.89 -27.96
N ARG A 276 -1.83 -9.42 -27.46
CA ARG A 276 -2.96 -8.90 -28.25
C ARG A 276 -3.54 -9.90 -29.25
N ARG A 277 -3.39 -11.20 -28.98
CA ARG A 277 -3.89 -12.33 -29.78
C ARG A 277 -5.23 -12.80 -29.25
N LEU A 278 -6.24 -11.93 -29.35
CA LEU A 278 -7.55 -12.15 -28.73
C LEU A 278 -8.35 -13.34 -29.29
N PRO A 279 -8.33 -13.65 -30.60
CA PRO A 279 -8.95 -14.87 -31.11
C PRO A 279 -8.37 -16.14 -30.48
N GLU A 280 -7.04 -16.27 -30.44
CA GLU A 280 -6.39 -17.43 -29.84
C GLU A 280 -6.57 -17.49 -28.31
N ALA A 281 -6.67 -16.33 -27.67
CA ALA A 281 -7.01 -16.24 -26.25
C ALA A 281 -8.43 -16.75 -25.97
N ALA A 282 -9.38 -16.43 -26.84
CA ALA A 282 -10.77 -16.86 -26.73
C ALA A 282 -10.90 -18.37 -26.93
N ASP A 283 -10.25 -18.93 -27.95
CA ASP A 283 -10.22 -20.38 -28.18
C ASP A 283 -9.58 -21.10 -26.99
N ALA A 284 -8.42 -20.62 -26.52
CA ALA A 284 -7.76 -21.18 -25.35
C ALA A 284 -8.60 -21.07 -24.07
N TYR A 285 -9.43 -20.03 -23.94
CA TYR A 285 -10.34 -19.87 -22.81
C TYR A 285 -11.50 -20.88 -22.86
N LEU A 286 -12.05 -21.14 -24.04
CA LEU A 286 -13.11 -22.14 -24.20
C LEU A 286 -12.58 -23.55 -23.96
N ASP A 287 -11.41 -23.88 -24.52
CA ASP A 287 -10.71 -25.15 -24.27
C ASP A 287 -10.48 -25.34 -22.76
N PHE A 288 -9.96 -24.30 -22.10
CA PHE A 288 -9.71 -24.30 -20.67
C PHE A 288 -10.99 -24.52 -19.85
N THR A 289 -12.04 -23.74 -20.12
CA THR A 289 -13.28 -23.81 -19.33
C THR A 289 -14.06 -25.09 -19.58
N THR A 290 -13.92 -25.69 -20.76
CA THR A 290 -14.49 -26.99 -21.10
C THR A 290 -13.72 -28.13 -20.43
N ALA A 291 -12.38 -28.13 -20.53
CA ALA A 291 -11.52 -29.16 -19.96
C ALA A 291 -11.67 -29.29 -18.43
N TYR A 292 -11.92 -28.16 -17.75
CA TYR A 292 -12.04 -28.12 -16.29
C TYR A 292 -13.44 -27.76 -15.81
N ALA A 293 -14.49 -28.07 -16.60
CA ALA A 293 -15.88 -27.80 -16.25
C ALA A 293 -16.32 -28.41 -14.89
N HIS A 294 -15.67 -29.51 -14.47
CA HIS A 294 -15.88 -30.17 -13.19
C HIS A 294 -15.35 -29.39 -11.97
N ARG A 295 -14.62 -28.28 -12.18
CA ARG A 295 -14.07 -27.39 -11.14
C ARG A 295 -14.41 -25.92 -11.42
N PRO A 296 -15.70 -25.54 -11.35
CA PRO A 296 -16.14 -24.19 -11.72
C PRO A 296 -15.51 -23.08 -10.86
N ASP A 297 -15.18 -23.39 -9.61
CA ASP A 297 -14.47 -22.52 -8.66
C ASP A 297 -13.09 -22.08 -9.15
N LEU A 298 -12.50 -22.84 -10.07
CA LEU A 298 -11.16 -22.63 -10.61
C LEU A 298 -11.13 -22.16 -12.07
N LEU A 299 -12.26 -21.74 -12.63
CA LEU A 299 -12.32 -21.29 -14.03
C LEU A 299 -12.11 -19.79 -14.23
N THR A 300 -12.21 -18.98 -13.18
CA THR A 300 -12.12 -17.51 -13.35
C THR A 300 -10.68 -17.04 -13.58
N LEU A 301 -10.49 -16.15 -14.56
CA LEU A 301 -9.21 -15.50 -14.84
C LEU A 301 -8.96 -14.31 -13.91
N ALA A 302 -7.75 -13.74 -13.99
CA ALA A 302 -7.48 -12.45 -13.38
C ALA A 302 -8.44 -11.37 -13.92
N ARG A 303 -8.85 -10.44 -13.06
CA ARG A 303 -9.88 -9.41 -13.31
C ARG A 303 -9.86 -8.82 -14.73
N ASN A 304 -8.72 -8.29 -15.19
CA ASN A 304 -8.61 -7.68 -16.52
C ASN A 304 -8.74 -8.70 -17.67
N ALA A 305 -8.11 -9.87 -17.54
CA ALA A 305 -8.17 -10.92 -18.54
C ALA A 305 -9.60 -11.47 -18.70
N GLN A 306 -10.32 -11.65 -17.58
CA GLN A 306 -11.71 -12.10 -17.58
C GLN A 306 -12.62 -11.10 -18.28
N TYR A 307 -12.50 -9.81 -17.94
CA TYR A 307 -13.28 -8.74 -18.55
C TYR A 307 -13.00 -8.57 -20.05
N GLU A 308 -11.73 -8.66 -20.45
CA GLU A 308 -11.29 -8.49 -21.83
C GLU A 308 -11.80 -9.62 -22.72
N ILE A 309 -11.75 -10.87 -22.25
CA ILE A 309 -12.31 -12.03 -22.96
C ILE A 309 -13.83 -11.92 -23.08
N ALA A 310 -14.53 -11.58 -22.00
CA ALA A 310 -15.99 -11.42 -22.03
C ALA A 310 -16.42 -10.33 -23.03
N THR A 311 -15.73 -9.19 -23.00
CA THR A 311 -15.96 -8.08 -23.95
C THR A 311 -15.63 -8.47 -25.39
N TRP A 312 -14.57 -9.25 -25.60
CA TRP A 312 -14.22 -9.75 -26.92
C TRP A 312 -15.32 -10.65 -27.49
N PHE A 313 -15.82 -11.63 -26.71
CA PHE A 313 -16.94 -12.47 -27.14
C PHE A 313 -18.17 -11.62 -27.50
N TYR A 314 -18.49 -10.64 -26.66
CA TYR A 314 -19.62 -9.76 -26.89
C TYR A 314 -19.49 -8.99 -28.22
N ARG A 315 -18.30 -8.45 -28.52
CA ARG A 315 -18.01 -7.73 -29.78
C ARG A 315 -18.08 -8.63 -31.01
N GLN A 316 -17.78 -9.92 -30.86
CA GLN A 316 -17.91 -10.92 -31.91
C GLN A 316 -19.34 -11.49 -32.03
N ALA A 317 -20.33 -10.87 -31.37
CA ALA A 317 -21.71 -11.36 -31.30
C ALA A 317 -21.87 -12.79 -30.75
N ARG A 318 -20.85 -13.29 -30.02
CA ARG A 318 -20.89 -14.58 -29.33
C ARG A 318 -21.53 -14.41 -27.95
N TYR A 319 -22.83 -14.09 -27.95
CA TYR A 319 -23.54 -13.64 -26.75
C TYR A 319 -23.62 -14.71 -25.65
N ALA A 320 -23.72 -15.99 -26.01
CA ALA A 320 -23.74 -17.08 -25.03
C ALA A 320 -22.40 -17.19 -24.28
N ASP A 321 -21.28 -17.16 -25.02
CA ASP A 321 -19.94 -17.21 -24.43
C ASP A 321 -19.64 -15.95 -23.59
N ALA A 322 -20.07 -14.78 -24.08
CA ALA A 322 -19.96 -13.52 -23.36
C ALA A 322 -20.74 -13.57 -22.04
N ALA A 323 -21.98 -14.08 -22.06
CA ALA A 323 -22.82 -14.17 -20.87
C ALA A 323 -22.19 -15.06 -19.80
N VAL A 324 -21.67 -16.22 -20.18
CA VAL A 324 -20.95 -17.12 -19.27
C VAL A 324 -19.69 -16.45 -18.70
N ALA A 325 -18.92 -15.74 -19.53
CA ALA A 325 -17.71 -15.06 -19.09
C ALA A 325 -17.98 -13.86 -18.16
N PHE A 326 -19.06 -13.10 -18.41
CA PHE A 326 -19.51 -12.01 -17.54
C PHE A 326 -20.12 -12.53 -16.23
N ALA A 327 -20.89 -13.61 -16.26
CA ALA A 327 -21.40 -14.23 -15.03
C ALA A 327 -20.24 -14.65 -14.10
N ARG A 328 -19.23 -15.35 -14.64
CA ARG A 328 -18.02 -15.71 -13.87
C ARG A 328 -17.26 -14.49 -13.33
N PHE A 329 -17.28 -13.37 -14.05
CA PHE A 329 -16.71 -12.13 -13.55
C PHE A 329 -17.48 -11.61 -12.33
N LEU A 330 -18.81 -11.58 -12.41
CA LEU A 330 -19.67 -11.10 -11.31
C LEU A 330 -19.60 -12.00 -10.07
N ASP A 331 -19.39 -13.31 -10.24
CA ASP A 331 -19.26 -14.25 -9.14
C ASP A 331 -18.00 -13.98 -8.28
N VAL A 332 -16.88 -13.64 -8.92
CA VAL A 332 -15.59 -13.43 -8.23
C VAL A 332 -15.34 -11.96 -7.90
N TYR A 333 -15.88 -11.04 -8.70
CA TYR A 333 -15.67 -9.60 -8.56
C TYR A 333 -17.00 -8.83 -8.39
N PRO A 334 -17.86 -9.18 -7.40
CA PRO A 334 -19.20 -8.62 -7.27
C PRO A 334 -19.24 -7.12 -6.93
N ASN A 335 -18.16 -6.60 -6.33
CA ASN A 335 -18.01 -5.20 -5.91
C ASN A 335 -17.06 -4.41 -6.83
N ASP A 336 -16.80 -4.92 -8.04
CA ASP A 336 -15.98 -4.19 -9.00
C ASP A 336 -16.70 -2.92 -9.50
N ARG A 337 -15.94 -1.88 -9.83
CA ARG A 337 -16.47 -0.62 -10.37
C ARG A 337 -17.32 -0.81 -11.64
N GLU A 338 -17.04 -1.86 -12.42
CA GLU A 338 -17.76 -2.18 -13.66
C GLU A 338 -18.91 -3.19 -13.41
N ALA A 339 -19.09 -3.68 -12.18
CA ALA A 339 -20.03 -4.77 -11.89
C ALA A 339 -21.48 -4.41 -12.20
N ASP A 340 -21.96 -3.21 -11.86
CA ASP A 340 -23.35 -2.81 -12.11
C ASP A 340 -23.61 -2.63 -13.61
N ALA A 341 -22.66 -2.05 -14.35
CA ALA A 341 -22.72 -1.96 -15.80
C ALA A 341 -22.72 -3.35 -16.46
N ILE A 342 -21.91 -4.29 -15.96
CA ILE A 342 -21.87 -5.67 -16.44
C ILE A 342 -23.18 -6.39 -16.14
N ARG A 343 -23.77 -6.21 -14.94
CA ARG A 343 -25.09 -6.77 -14.59
C ARG A 343 -26.16 -6.28 -15.56
N MET A 344 -26.16 -4.99 -15.88
CA MET A 344 -27.11 -4.39 -16.82
C MET A 344 -26.92 -4.94 -18.23
N LEU A 345 -25.67 -4.97 -18.71
CA LEU A 345 -25.32 -5.54 -20.01
C LEU A 345 -25.73 -7.02 -20.12
N LEU A 346 -25.47 -7.81 -19.06
CA LEU A 346 -25.79 -9.22 -19.00
C LEU A 346 -27.30 -9.46 -18.96
N ALA A 347 -28.04 -8.69 -18.15
CA ALA A 347 -29.50 -8.74 -18.11
C ALA A 347 -30.11 -8.46 -19.50
N ARG A 348 -29.69 -7.38 -20.17
CA ARG A 348 -30.12 -7.08 -21.54
C ARG A 348 -29.72 -8.16 -22.53
N THR A 349 -28.56 -8.78 -22.37
CA THR A 349 -28.13 -9.90 -23.22
C THR A 349 -29.05 -11.11 -23.02
N TYR A 350 -29.43 -11.42 -21.78
CA TYR A 350 -30.38 -12.49 -21.49
C TYR A 350 -31.76 -12.24 -22.09
N LEU A 351 -32.27 -11.01 -22.01
CA LEU A 351 -33.56 -10.65 -22.59
C LEU A 351 -33.57 -10.64 -24.11
N THR A 352 -32.55 -10.02 -24.71
CA THR A 352 -32.59 -9.69 -26.15
C THR A 352 -31.93 -10.73 -27.04
N ARG A 353 -31.01 -11.54 -26.50
CA ARG A 353 -30.15 -12.45 -27.30
C ARG A 353 -30.23 -13.90 -26.90
N LEU A 354 -30.58 -14.22 -25.66
CA LEU A 354 -30.47 -15.58 -25.12
C LEU A 354 -31.79 -16.17 -24.61
N ASP A 355 -32.88 -15.40 -24.61
CA ASP A 355 -34.21 -15.84 -24.16
C ASP A 355 -34.21 -16.45 -22.75
N ARG A 356 -33.56 -15.75 -21.81
CA ARG A 356 -33.40 -16.18 -20.40
C ARG A 356 -34.00 -15.14 -19.43
N PRO A 357 -35.32 -14.92 -19.44
CA PRO A 357 -35.96 -13.85 -18.67
C PRO A 357 -35.77 -13.99 -17.14
N ALA A 358 -35.82 -15.22 -16.60
CA ALA A 358 -35.62 -15.45 -15.17
C ALA A 358 -34.22 -15.04 -14.67
N ASP A 359 -33.17 -15.29 -15.46
CA ASP A 359 -31.81 -14.88 -15.12
C ASP A 359 -31.64 -13.36 -15.23
N ALA A 360 -32.32 -12.73 -16.19
CA ALA A 360 -32.34 -11.28 -16.32
C ALA A 360 -33.06 -10.62 -15.12
N GLU A 361 -34.20 -11.17 -14.70
CA GLU A 361 -34.98 -10.68 -13.57
C GLU A 361 -34.15 -10.64 -12.28
N GLN A 362 -33.38 -11.69 -11.98
CA GLN A 362 -32.50 -11.73 -10.80
C GLN A 362 -31.45 -10.61 -10.82
N LEU A 363 -30.85 -10.33 -11.98
CA LEU A 363 -29.85 -9.29 -12.14
C LEU A 363 -30.47 -7.89 -12.04
N LEU A 364 -31.65 -7.68 -12.65
CA LEU A 364 -32.36 -6.41 -12.64
C LEU A 364 -32.91 -6.06 -11.26
N THR A 365 -33.51 -7.03 -10.56
CA THR A 365 -33.98 -6.85 -9.18
C THR A 365 -32.83 -6.40 -8.29
N ARG A 366 -31.70 -7.11 -8.35
CA ARG A 366 -30.50 -6.75 -7.58
C ARG A 366 -29.99 -5.34 -7.92
N LEU A 367 -29.95 -4.97 -9.20
CA LEU A 367 -29.55 -3.62 -9.62
C LEU A 367 -30.50 -2.54 -9.11
N SER A 368 -31.81 -2.78 -9.16
CA SER A 368 -32.83 -1.82 -8.74
C SER A 368 -32.83 -1.53 -7.24
N GLU A 369 -32.32 -2.47 -6.44
CA GLU A 369 -32.23 -2.37 -4.98
C GLU A 369 -30.84 -1.90 -4.50
N GLN A 370 -29.76 -2.36 -5.14
CA GLN A 370 -28.40 -2.27 -4.59
C GLN A 370 -27.44 -1.38 -5.41
N SER A 371 -27.81 -0.94 -6.62
CA SER A 371 -26.96 -0.07 -7.43
C SER A 371 -26.73 1.28 -6.75
N ASN A 372 -25.49 1.75 -6.71
CA ASN A 372 -25.14 3.11 -6.25
C ASN A 372 -25.31 4.17 -7.36
N ASP A 373 -25.54 3.73 -8.60
CA ASP A 373 -25.79 4.58 -9.76
C ASP A 373 -27.30 4.71 -9.97
N ASP A 374 -27.81 5.94 -9.81
CA ASP A 374 -29.25 6.25 -9.89
C ASP A 374 -29.82 6.07 -11.31
N ASP A 375 -29.01 6.29 -12.35
CA ASP A 375 -29.43 6.09 -13.75
C ASP A 375 -29.59 4.60 -14.03
N LEU A 376 -28.62 3.77 -13.62
CA LEU A 376 -28.71 2.31 -13.73
C LEU A 376 -29.86 1.74 -12.90
N ARG A 377 -30.12 2.31 -11.72
CA ARG A 377 -31.24 1.89 -10.86
C ARG A 377 -32.59 2.17 -11.53
N THR A 378 -32.73 3.32 -12.18
CA THR A 378 -33.93 3.73 -12.91
C THR A 378 -34.16 2.82 -14.11
N LEU A 379 -33.13 2.63 -14.93
CA LEU A 379 -33.16 1.73 -16.09
C LEU A 379 -33.53 0.29 -15.70
N ALA A 380 -33.00 -0.21 -14.57
CA ALA A 380 -33.30 -1.56 -14.11
C ALA A 380 -34.79 -1.73 -13.74
N ARG A 381 -35.41 -0.71 -13.13
CA ARG A 381 -36.84 -0.73 -12.79
C ARG A 381 -37.72 -0.69 -14.03
N GLU A 382 -37.32 0.09 -15.03
CA GLU A 382 -38.04 0.16 -16.31
C GLU A 382 -38.05 -1.22 -16.99
N GLU A 383 -36.88 -1.85 -17.15
CA GLU A 383 -36.75 -3.18 -17.75
C GLU A 383 -37.52 -4.26 -16.96
N LEU A 384 -37.49 -4.20 -15.63
CA LEU A 384 -38.26 -5.12 -14.77
C LEU A 384 -39.78 -4.96 -14.96
N SER A 385 -40.25 -3.72 -15.08
CA SER A 385 -41.67 -3.44 -15.36
C SER A 385 -42.11 -3.91 -16.75
N HIS A 386 -41.19 -3.92 -17.72
CA HIS A 386 -41.47 -4.42 -19.06
C HIS A 386 -41.60 -5.94 -19.05
N LEU A 387 -40.73 -6.63 -18.33
CA LEU A 387 -40.78 -8.08 -18.13
C LEU A 387 -42.11 -8.55 -17.53
N GLN A 388 -42.55 -7.91 -16.45
CA GLN A 388 -43.79 -8.27 -15.75
C GLN A 388 -45.04 -8.08 -16.63
N ARG A 389 -45.03 -7.07 -17.52
CA ARG A 389 -46.12 -6.81 -18.47
C ARG A 389 -46.19 -7.79 -19.64
N THR A 390 -45.12 -8.53 -19.92
CA THR A 390 -45.08 -9.56 -20.97
C THR A 390 -45.46 -10.96 -20.46
N GLU A 391 -45.56 -11.15 -19.14
CA GLU A 391 -45.97 -12.42 -18.51
C GLU A 391 -47.47 -12.47 -18.16
N GLU A 392 -48.15 -11.31 -18.12
CA GLU A 392 -49.62 -11.17 -18.09
C GLU A 392 -50.23 -11.31 -19.50
#